data_AF-A0A6P0KH32-F1
#
_entry.id   AF-A0A6P0KH32-F1
#
_cell.length_a   1.000
_cell.length_b   1.000
_cell.length_c   1.000
_cell.angle_alpha   90.00
_cell.angle_beta   90.00
_cell.angle_gamma   90.00
#
_symmetry.space_group_name_H-M   'P 1'
#
loop_
_entity.id
_entity.type
_entity.pdbx_description
1 polymer ?
#
loop_
_entity_poly.entity_id
_entity_poly.type
_entity_poly.pdbx_seq_one_letter_code
_entity_poly.pdbx_strand_id
1 'polypeptide(L)'
;ILKALARQGEQILDLEGIAHHRGSSYGSVGLPPQPSTEQFENIVAIDWADLDACRPIWVEAESRQIGRCRIPDELFGPMGQAPVVQVMRSRPERVANLLDDYGGANRDELVAATQRLQKRLGGLRTKEAIAHIQAEELAPAIEMVLDYYDKAYTYDLQKKRDVPIYPVDITGLNPAQAAQAVQQTLPKAIKTAPTKPAIASSRT
;
A
#
# COMPACT_ATOMS: atom_id res chain seq x y z
N ILE A 1 2.36 -9.06 -2.33
CA ILE A 1 3.18 -9.08 -3.58
C ILE A 1 4.59 -8.63 -3.29
N LEU A 2 4.80 -7.52 -2.59
CA LEU A 2 6.13 -7.00 -2.24
C LEU A 2 7.05 -8.06 -1.61
N LYS A 3 6.57 -8.78 -0.59
CA LYS A 3 7.32 -9.92 0.00
C LYS A 3 7.65 -11.04 -0.98
N ALA A 4 6.85 -11.24 -2.02
CA ALA A 4 7.14 -12.23 -3.07
C ALA A 4 8.19 -11.70 -4.07
N LEU A 5 8.23 -10.39 -4.34
CA LEU A 5 9.31 -9.74 -5.09
C LEU A 5 10.65 -9.92 -4.35
N ALA A 6 10.68 -9.68 -3.04
CA ALA A 6 11.88 -9.91 -2.23
C ALA A 6 12.39 -11.35 -2.28
N ARG A 7 11.49 -12.34 -2.21
CA ARG A 7 11.84 -13.76 -2.37
C ARG A 7 12.38 -14.11 -3.77
N GLN A 8 12.10 -13.28 -4.76
CA GLN A 8 12.62 -13.40 -6.13
C GLN A 8 13.91 -12.59 -6.35
N GLY A 9 14.48 -12.01 -5.28
CA GLY A 9 15.76 -11.29 -5.31
C GLY A 9 15.65 -9.79 -5.58
N GLU A 10 14.45 -9.24 -5.72
CA GLU A 10 14.23 -7.80 -5.87
C GLU A 10 14.42 -7.06 -4.54
N GLN A 11 14.79 -5.78 -4.61
CA GLN A 11 14.91 -4.93 -3.41
C GLN A 11 13.57 -4.33 -3.06
N ILE A 12 13.19 -4.38 -1.79
CA ILE A 12 11.92 -3.82 -1.31
C ILE A 12 12.15 -2.93 -0.11
N LEU A 13 11.24 -1.96 0.07
CA LEU A 13 11.05 -1.24 1.32
C LEU A 13 9.58 -1.42 1.73
N ASP A 14 9.33 -2.25 2.76
CA ASP A 14 7.99 -2.64 3.23
C ASP A 14 7.49 -1.62 4.27
N LEU A 15 7.05 -0.45 3.80
CA LEU A 15 6.68 0.67 4.69
C LEU A 15 5.46 0.33 5.55
N GLU A 16 4.49 -0.40 5.01
CA GLU A 16 3.31 -0.86 5.76
C GLU A 16 3.70 -1.86 6.85
N GLY A 17 4.62 -2.77 6.53
CA GLY A 17 5.18 -3.73 7.47
C GLY A 17 5.92 -3.04 8.62
N ILE A 18 6.77 -2.06 8.32
CA ILE A 18 7.48 -1.27 9.34
C ILE A 18 6.50 -0.46 10.19
N ALA A 19 5.47 0.12 9.57
CA ALA A 19 4.46 0.92 10.27
C ALA A 19 3.47 0.08 11.09
N HIS A 20 3.41 -1.24 10.92
CA HIS A 20 2.32 -2.09 11.39
C HIS A 20 0.94 -1.57 10.95
N HIS A 21 0.82 -1.15 9.69
CA HIS A 21 -0.39 -0.50 9.20
C HIS A 21 -0.59 -0.63 7.68
N ARG A 22 -1.76 -1.10 7.24
CA ARG A 22 -2.12 -1.33 5.82
C ARG A 22 -2.67 -0.09 5.09
N GLY A 23 -2.04 1.08 5.26
CA GLY A 23 -2.31 2.28 4.44
C GLY A 23 -3.74 2.87 4.43
N SER A 24 -4.67 2.38 5.25
CA SER A 24 -6.12 2.69 5.11
C SER A 24 -6.81 2.99 6.44
N SER A 25 -8.10 3.34 6.40
CA SER A 25 -8.90 3.49 7.64
C SER A 25 -8.96 2.20 8.46
N TYR A 26 -8.83 1.04 7.81
CA TYR A 26 -8.78 -0.28 8.45
C TYR A 26 -7.35 -0.73 8.73
N GLY A 27 -6.36 0.11 8.44
CA GLY A 27 -4.96 -0.31 8.34
C GLY A 27 -4.36 -0.83 9.64
N SER A 28 -4.86 -0.40 10.81
CA SER A 28 -4.41 -0.91 12.12
C SER A 28 -5.14 -2.17 12.60
N VAL A 29 -6.24 -2.57 11.95
CA VAL A 29 -7.12 -3.62 12.46
C VAL A 29 -6.41 -4.97 12.43
N GLY A 30 -6.37 -5.65 13.58
CA GLY A 30 -5.70 -6.93 13.74
C GLY A 30 -4.17 -6.89 13.61
N LEU A 31 -3.55 -5.71 13.64
CA LEU A 31 -2.09 -5.54 13.61
C LEU A 31 -1.53 -5.11 14.97
N PRO A 32 -0.22 -5.33 15.22
CA PRO A 32 0.44 -4.80 16.41
C PRO A 32 0.35 -3.27 16.49
N PRO A 33 0.59 -2.68 17.66
CA PRO A 33 0.69 -1.22 17.79
C PRO A 33 1.73 -0.65 16.81
N GLN A 34 1.38 0.45 16.14
CA GLN A 34 2.32 1.15 15.28
C GLN A 34 3.53 1.61 16.12
N PRO A 35 4.75 1.67 15.55
CA PRO A 35 5.88 2.33 16.20
C PRO A 35 5.62 3.84 16.38
N SER A 36 6.50 4.53 17.12
CA SER A 36 6.52 6.00 17.07
C SER A 36 7.03 6.45 15.69
N THR A 37 6.81 7.72 15.34
CA THR A 37 7.32 8.26 14.07
C THR A 37 8.85 8.18 14.03
N GLU A 38 9.53 8.49 15.13
CA GLU A 38 11.00 8.41 15.22
C GLU A 38 11.48 6.96 15.05
N GLN A 39 10.82 5.99 15.69
CA GLN A 39 11.21 4.59 15.55
C GLN A 39 10.93 4.06 14.14
N PHE A 40 9.84 4.50 13.51
CA PHE A 40 9.55 4.20 12.11
C PHE A 40 10.66 4.75 11.20
N GLU A 41 11.02 6.03 11.36
CA GLU A 41 12.09 6.66 10.56
C GLU A 41 13.43 5.97 10.76
N ASN A 42 13.78 5.57 11.99
CA ASN A 42 15.00 4.82 12.28
C ASN A 42 15.03 3.47 11.54
N ILE A 43 13.94 2.70 11.57
CA ILE A 43 13.88 1.41 10.88
C ILE A 43 13.95 1.62 9.36
N VAL A 44 13.23 2.60 8.82
CA VAL A 44 13.30 2.95 7.40
C VAL A 44 14.73 3.32 6.99
N ALA A 45 15.45 4.09 7.81
CA ALA A 45 16.83 4.47 7.52
C ALA A 45 17.79 3.27 7.53
N ILE A 46 17.60 2.33 8.46
CA ILE A 46 18.38 1.09 8.53
C ILE A 46 18.11 0.25 7.29
N ASP A 47 16.85 -0.03 6.98
CA ASP A 47 16.47 -0.83 5.83
C ASP A 47 16.95 -0.19 4.52
N TRP A 48 16.91 1.14 4.41
CA TRP A 48 17.41 1.88 3.26
C TRP A 48 18.93 1.78 3.07
N ALA A 49 19.69 1.77 4.16
CA ALA A 49 21.15 1.71 4.11
C ALA A 49 21.68 0.39 3.52
N ASP A 50 20.89 -0.68 3.62
CA ASP A 50 21.22 -2.00 3.08
C ASP A 50 20.87 -2.16 1.59
N LEU A 51 20.22 -1.16 0.97
CA LEU A 51 19.80 -1.21 -0.43
C LEU A 51 20.90 -0.71 -1.38
N ASP A 52 21.06 -1.42 -2.51
CA ASP A 52 21.88 -1.01 -3.63
C ASP A 52 21.15 0.01 -4.51
N ALA A 53 21.62 1.26 -4.48
CA ALA A 53 21.09 2.36 -5.29
C ALA A 53 21.20 2.14 -6.82
N CYS A 54 22.04 1.20 -7.26
CA CYS A 54 22.17 0.87 -8.69
C CYS A 54 21.05 -0.06 -9.19
N ARG A 55 20.18 -0.53 -8.29
CA ARG A 55 19.09 -1.46 -8.60
C ARG A 55 17.75 -0.83 -8.24
N PRO A 56 16.65 -1.18 -8.94
CA PRO A 56 15.32 -0.74 -8.57
C PRO A 56 14.96 -1.14 -7.13
N ILE A 57 14.22 -0.27 -6.45
CA ILE A 57 13.65 -0.51 -5.13
C ILE A 57 12.14 -0.44 -5.27
N TRP A 58 11.45 -1.51 -4.86
CA TRP A 58 10.00 -1.57 -4.85
C TRP A 58 9.48 -1.08 -3.50
N VAL A 59 8.49 -0.18 -3.53
CA VAL A 59 7.90 0.42 -2.35
C VAL A 59 6.39 0.55 -2.55
N GLU A 60 5.62 0.49 -1.48
CA GLU A 60 4.18 0.77 -1.55
C GLU A 60 3.90 2.22 -1.98
N ALA A 61 2.83 2.40 -2.76
CA ALA A 61 2.43 3.71 -3.26
C ALA A 61 1.61 4.50 -2.22
N GLU A 62 2.13 4.61 -1.01
CA GLU A 62 1.45 5.22 0.13
C GLU A 62 1.41 6.75 0.09
N SER A 63 0.48 7.30 0.87
CA SER A 63 0.45 8.74 1.13
C SER A 63 1.62 9.17 2.04
N ARG A 64 1.78 10.48 2.28
CA ARG A 64 2.83 11.01 3.19
C ARG A 64 2.79 10.36 4.59
N GLN A 65 1.62 9.87 5.00
CA GLN A 65 1.38 9.22 6.28
C GLN A 65 0.81 7.82 6.10
N ILE A 66 1.35 6.88 6.88
CA ILE A 66 0.83 5.53 7.04
C ILE A 66 0.36 5.42 8.49
N GLY A 67 -0.94 5.57 8.71
CA GLY A 67 -1.48 5.72 10.05
C GLY A 67 -0.89 6.96 10.73
N ARG A 68 -0.12 6.77 11.82
CA ARG A 68 0.57 7.88 12.51
C ARG A 68 2.01 8.09 12.02
N CYS A 69 2.58 7.11 11.34
CA CYS A 69 3.95 7.14 10.86
C CYS A 69 4.05 8.07 9.64
N ARG A 70 4.91 9.08 9.73
CA ARG A 70 5.22 9.99 8.62
C ARG A 70 6.43 9.43 7.87
N ILE A 71 6.33 9.34 6.55
CA ILE A 71 7.50 8.99 5.72
C ILE A 71 8.54 10.14 5.84
N PRO A 72 9.84 9.96 5.67
CA PRO A 72 10.79 11.08 5.51
C PRO A 72 10.53 11.89 4.22
N ASP A 73 10.81 13.20 4.19
CA ASP A 73 10.56 14.03 2.98
C ASP A 73 11.52 13.63 1.84
N GLU A 74 12.74 13.24 2.21
CA GLU A 74 13.83 12.74 1.37
C GLU A 74 13.45 11.47 0.62
N LEU A 75 12.58 10.64 1.22
CA LEU A 75 12.05 9.43 0.59
C LEU A 75 10.76 9.71 -0.18
N PHE A 76 9.86 10.51 0.39
CA PHE A 76 8.55 10.75 -0.21
C PHE A 76 8.60 11.56 -1.51
N GLY A 77 9.53 12.52 -1.62
CA GLY A 77 9.74 13.28 -2.85
C GLY A 77 10.04 12.37 -4.06
N PRO A 78 11.09 11.53 -4.00
CA PRO A 78 11.38 10.52 -5.03
C PRO A 78 10.24 9.52 -5.27
N MET A 79 9.54 9.04 -4.23
CA MET A 79 8.37 8.15 -4.40
C MET A 79 7.27 8.77 -5.27
N GLY A 80 7.08 10.09 -5.18
CA GLY A 80 6.11 10.83 -6.00
C GLY A 80 6.49 10.91 -7.48
N GLN A 81 7.77 10.79 -7.80
CA GLN A 81 8.32 10.86 -9.17
C GLN A 81 8.62 9.48 -9.78
N ALA A 82 8.52 8.43 -8.98
CA ALA A 82 8.78 7.07 -9.42
C ALA A 82 7.66 6.52 -10.32
N PRO A 83 7.99 5.68 -11.33
CA PRO A 83 6.99 4.98 -12.12
C PRO A 83 6.14 4.07 -11.22
N VAL A 84 4.86 3.95 -11.56
CA VAL A 84 3.89 3.17 -10.76
C VAL A 84 3.49 1.92 -11.51
N VAL A 85 3.52 0.77 -10.85
CA VAL A 85 2.83 -0.43 -11.33
C VAL A 85 1.47 -0.51 -10.65
N GLN A 86 0.40 -0.26 -11.41
CA GLN A 86 -0.97 -0.36 -10.92
C GLN A 86 -1.40 -1.83 -10.95
N VAL A 87 -1.43 -2.44 -9.77
CA VAL A 87 -1.88 -3.83 -9.62
C VAL A 87 -3.41 -3.89 -9.60
N MET A 88 -3.98 -4.63 -10.55
CA MET A 88 -5.41 -4.89 -10.65
C MET A 88 -5.70 -6.34 -10.31
N ARG A 89 -6.80 -6.57 -9.63
CA ARG A 89 -7.27 -7.90 -9.24
C ARG A 89 -8.79 -7.91 -9.32
N SER A 90 -9.36 -9.04 -9.69
CA SER A 90 -10.81 -9.18 -9.78
C SER A 90 -11.50 -8.84 -8.46
N ARG A 91 -12.70 -8.27 -8.55
CA ARG A 91 -13.47 -7.89 -7.38
C ARG A 91 -13.76 -9.06 -6.42
N PRO A 92 -14.17 -10.25 -6.89
CA PRO A 92 -14.37 -11.41 -6.01
C PRO A 92 -13.10 -11.81 -5.24
N GLU A 93 -11.94 -11.80 -5.88
CA GLU A 93 -10.67 -12.11 -5.20
C GLU A 93 -10.26 -11.04 -4.19
N ARG A 94 -10.55 -9.76 -4.46
CA ARG A 94 -10.30 -8.70 -3.49
C ARG A 94 -11.18 -8.86 -2.26
N VAL A 95 -12.45 -9.19 -2.44
CA VAL A 95 -13.37 -9.50 -1.33
C VAL A 95 -12.86 -10.70 -0.55
N ALA A 96 -12.48 -11.79 -1.22
CA ALA A 96 -11.94 -12.99 -0.57
C ALA A 96 -10.68 -12.67 0.25
N ASN A 97 -9.71 -11.94 -0.32
CA ASN A 97 -8.51 -11.52 0.40
C ASN A 97 -8.84 -10.65 1.64
N LEU A 98 -9.81 -9.74 1.51
CA LEU A 98 -10.22 -8.88 2.64
C LEU A 98 -10.96 -9.68 3.71
N LEU A 99 -11.71 -10.72 3.34
CA LEU A 99 -12.28 -11.65 4.30
C LEU A 99 -11.19 -12.44 5.02
N ASP A 100 -10.12 -12.84 4.34
CA ASP A 100 -8.97 -13.48 4.99
C ASP A 100 -8.25 -12.52 5.95
N ASP A 101 -8.07 -11.26 5.55
CA ASP A 101 -7.37 -10.24 6.34
C ASP A 101 -8.15 -9.76 7.57
N TYR A 102 -9.48 -9.66 7.46
CA TYR A 102 -10.35 -9.03 8.47
C TYR A 102 -11.40 -9.97 9.06
N GLY A 103 -11.54 -11.20 8.56
CA GLY A 103 -12.58 -12.14 8.99
C GLY A 103 -12.52 -12.52 10.46
N GLY A 104 -11.31 -12.58 11.01
CA GLY A 104 -11.06 -12.82 12.44
C GLY A 104 -10.85 -11.56 13.28
N ALA A 105 -11.07 -10.37 12.71
CA ALA A 105 -10.78 -9.12 13.39
C ALA A 105 -11.83 -8.76 14.46
N ASN A 106 -11.43 -7.88 15.39
CA ASN A 106 -12.35 -7.34 16.38
C ASN A 106 -13.42 -6.48 15.70
N ARG A 107 -14.70 -6.78 15.99
CA ARG A 107 -15.85 -6.06 15.41
C ARG A 107 -15.89 -4.58 15.74
N ASP A 108 -15.53 -4.20 16.96
CA ASP A 108 -15.53 -2.79 17.37
C ASP A 108 -14.45 -2.00 16.62
N GLU A 109 -13.31 -2.62 16.34
CA GLU A 109 -12.26 -2.02 15.50
C GLU A 109 -12.74 -1.81 14.06
N LEU A 110 -13.44 -2.80 13.49
CA LEU A 110 -14.05 -2.70 12.16
C LEU A 110 -15.11 -1.60 12.11
N VAL A 111 -16.02 -1.55 13.09
CA VAL A 111 -17.05 -0.51 13.20
C VAL A 111 -16.42 0.88 13.31
N ALA A 112 -15.42 1.06 14.18
CA ALA A 112 -14.71 2.33 14.33
C ALA A 112 -14.01 2.74 13.02
N ALA A 113 -13.43 1.79 12.29
CA ALA A 113 -12.83 2.02 10.98
C ALA A 113 -13.85 2.44 9.91
N THR A 114 -15.05 1.83 9.91
CA THR A 114 -16.15 2.22 9.03
C THR A 114 -16.67 3.62 9.37
N GLN A 115 -16.81 3.96 10.66
CA GLN A 115 -17.27 5.27 11.10
C GLN A 115 -16.34 6.41 10.66
N ARG A 116 -15.02 6.19 10.67
CA ARG A 116 -14.04 7.16 10.14
C ARG A 116 -14.29 7.51 8.66
N LEU A 117 -14.88 6.59 7.90
CA LEU A 117 -15.22 6.80 6.49
C LEU A 117 -16.57 7.49 6.28
N GLN A 118 -17.37 7.75 7.32
CA GLN A 118 -18.76 8.20 7.19
C GLN A 118 -18.94 9.42 6.29
N LYS A 119 -18.06 10.42 6.41
CA LYS A 119 -18.12 11.64 5.59
C LYS A 119 -18.00 11.36 4.09
N ARG A 120 -17.26 10.30 3.72
CA ARG A 120 -16.96 9.95 2.33
C ARG A 120 -17.88 8.84 1.80
N LEU A 121 -18.24 7.88 2.65
CA LEU A 121 -19.14 6.77 2.31
C LEU A 121 -20.62 7.19 2.30
N GLY A 122 -20.97 8.22 3.08
CA GLY A 122 -22.34 8.67 3.28
C GLY A 122 -23.02 7.98 4.46
N GLY A 123 -23.93 8.68 5.13
CA GLY A 123 -24.53 8.21 6.38
C GLY A 123 -25.32 6.91 6.26
N LEU A 124 -26.07 6.71 5.18
CA LEU A 124 -26.87 5.49 4.96
C LEU A 124 -25.97 4.26 4.78
N ARG A 125 -25.06 4.30 3.80
CA ARG A 125 -24.10 3.21 3.52
C ARG A 125 -23.23 2.88 4.74
N THR A 126 -22.87 3.88 5.54
CA THR A 126 -22.10 3.66 6.78
C THR A 126 -22.91 2.84 7.79
N LYS A 127 -24.19 3.18 7.98
CA LYS A 127 -25.07 2.43 8.89
C LYS A 127 -25.28 1.00 8.41
N GLU A 128 -25.51 0.82 7.12
CA GLU A 128 -25.69 -0.52 6.50
C GLU A 128 -24.43 -1.38 6.64
N ALA A 129 -23.25 -0.84 6.33
CA ALA A 129 -21.99 -1.55 6.49
C ALA A 129 -21.72 -1.93 7.96
N ILE A 130 -22.01 -1.04 8.91
CA ILE A 130 -21.88 -1.33 10.35
C ILE A 130 -22.85 -2.44 10.77
N ALA A 131 -24.09 -2.42 10.28
CA ALA A 131 -25.08 -3.46 10.59
C ALA A 131 -24.61 -4.84 10.12
N HIS A 132 -24.06 -4.92 8.89
CA HIS A 132 -23.46 -6.16 8.37
C HIS A 132 -22.26 -6.63 9.20
N ILE A 133 -21.37 -5.73 9.62
CA ILE A 133 -20.23 -6.07 10.51
C ILE A 133 -20.72 -6.64 11.84
N GLN A 134 -21.75 -6.03 12.43
CA GLN A 134 -22.31 -6.47 13.71
C GLN A 134 -23.00 -7.85 13.59
N ALA A 135 -23.62 -8.12 12.45
CA ALA A 135 -24.25 -9.39 12.10
C ALA A 135 -23.26 -10.48 11.63
N GLU A 136 -21.94 -10.20 11.63
CA GLU A 136 -20.90 -11.11 11.14
C GLU A 136 -20.99 -11.43 9.63
N GLU A 137 -21.70 -10.58 8.88
CA GLU A 137 -21.83 -10.62 7.43
C GLU A 137 -20.80 -9.70 6.77
N LEU A 138 -19.52 -10.06 6.85
CA LEU A 138 -18.46 -9.13 6.42
C LEU A 138 -18.39 -8.90 4.91
N ALA A 139 -18.80 -9.86 4.07
CA ALA A 139 -18.70 -9.72 2.62
C ALA A 139 -19.52 -8.53 2.07
N PRO A 140 -20.82 -8.37 2.42
CA PRO A 140 -21.58 -7.16 2.07
C PRO A 140 -20.94 -5.85 2.57
N ALA A 141 -20.41 -5.83 3.80
CA ALA A 141 -19.74 -4.64 4.33
C ALA A 141 -18.49 -4.27 3.53
N ILE A 142 -17.67 -5.27 3.20
CA ILE A 142 -16.46 -5.11 2.37
C ILE A 142 -16.84 -4.57 0.99
N GLU A 143 -17.87 -5.12 0.35
CA GLU A 143 -18.35 -4.67 -0.96
C GLU A 143 -18.72 -3.18 -0.96
N MET A 144 -19.47 -2.74 0.06
CA MET A 144 -19.85 -1.32 0.21
C MET A 144 -18.64 -0.40 0.38
N VAL A 145 -17.65 -0.85 1.14
CA VAL A 145 -16.42 -0.09 1.45
C VAL A 145 -15.47 -0.06 0.23
N LEU A 146 -15.37 -1.17 -0.52
CA LEU A 146 -14.56 -1.27 -1.72
C LEU A 146 -14.99 -0.28 -2.81
N ASP A 147 -16.29 -0.08 -3.00
CA ASP A 147 -16.83 0.93 -3.92
C ASP A 147 -16.24 2.33 -3.66
N TYR A 148 -16.06 2.67 -2.39
CA TYR A 148 -15.47 3.95 -2.00
C TYR A 148 -13.97 3.99 -2.32
N TYR A 149 -13.22 2.94 -1.97
CA TYR A 149 -11.78 2.88 -2.23
C TYR A 149 -11.46 2.87 -3.72
N ASP A 150 -12.23 2.18 -4.56
CA ASP A 150 -12.00 2.13 -6.00
C ASP A 150 -12.18 3.51 -6.66
N LYS A 151 -13.16 4.29 -6.20
CA LYS A 151 -13.35 5.68 -6.63
C LYS A 151 -12.21 6.58 -6.17
N ALA A 152 -11.78 6.44 -4.91
CA ALA A 152 -10.69 7.23 -4.35
C ALA A 152 -9.35 6.93 -5.05
N TYR A 153 -9.07 5.65 -5.29
CA TYR A 153 -7.88 5.19 -5.97
C TYR A 153 -7.78 5.71 -7.40
N THR A 154 -8.88 5.63 -8.16
CA THR A 154 -8.95 6.17 -9.52
C THR A 154 -8.68 7.67 -9.54
N TYR A 155 -9.24 8.42 -8.59
CA TYR A 155 -9.03 9.85 -8.47
C TYR A 155 -7.55 10.21 -8.20
N ASP A 156 -6.91 9.49 -7.26
CA ASP A 156 -5.53 9.76 -6.89
C ASP A 156 -4.55 9.41 -8.01
N LEU A 157 -4.76 8.31 -8.73
CA LEU A 157 -3.93 7.95 -9.88
C LEU A 157 -4.05 8.96 -11.03
N GLN A 158 -5.26 9.43 -11.34
CA GLN A 158 -5.50 10.29 -12.52
C GLN A 158 -5.10 11.75 -12.32
N LYS A 159 -5.16 12.27 -11.09
CA LYS A 159 -4.96 13.71 -10.83
C LYS A 159 -3.62 14.09 -10.20
N LYS A 160 -2.91 13.15 -9.56
CA LYS A 160 -1.75 13.49 -8.71
C LYS A 160 -0.40 13.04 -9.26
N ARG A 161 -0.37 12.38 -10.42
CA ARG A 161 0.83 11.74 -10.94
C ARG A 161 1.06 12.13 -12.39
N ASP A 162 2.10 12.91 -12.63
CA ASP A 162 2.68 13.15 -13.96
C ASP A 162 3.81 12.14 -14.22
N VAL A 163 3.57 10.89 -13.84
CA VAL A 163 4.54 9.79 -13.96
C VAL A 163 3.93 8.62 -14.72
N PRO A 164 4.74 7.79 -15.39
CA PRO A 164 4.23 6.59 -16.05
C PRO A 164 3.52 5.64 -15.09
N ILE A 165 2.28 5.27 -15.43
CA ILE A 165 1.50 4.25 -14.73
C ILE A 165 1.39 3.04 -15.65
N TYR A 166 1.81 1.88 -15.15
CA TYR A 166 1.77 0.62 -15.86
C TYR A 166 0.77 -0.32 -15.21
N PRO A 167 -0.43 -0.50 -15.79
CA PRO A 167 -1.41 -1.43 -15.26
C PRO A 167 -0.97 -2.88 -15.47
N VAL A 168 -1.22 -3.73 -14.48
CA VAL A 168 -1.03 -5.18 -14.56
C VAL A 168 -2.20 -5.88 -13.88
N ASP A 169 -2.88 -6.74 -14.64
CA ASP A 169 -3.92 -7.61 -14.09
C ASP A 169 -3.27 -8.89 -13.57
N ILE A 170 -3.50 -9.19 -12.30
CA ILE A 170 -3.00 -10.38 -11.61
C ILE A 170 -4.13 -11.30 -11.15
N THR A 171 -5.31 -11.18 -11.75
CA THR A 171 -6.45 -12.04 -11.51
C THR A 171 -6.07 -13.51 -11.74
N GLY A 172 -6.41 -14.39 -10.80
CA GLY A 172 -6.08 -15.81 -10.81
C GLY A 172 -4.63 -16.13 -10.50
N LEU A 173 -3.76 -15.13 -10.27
CA LEU A 173 -2.35 -15.35 -9.98
C LEU A 173 -2.09 -15.48 -8.48
N ASN A 174 -1.29 -16.49 -8.12
CA ASN A 174 -0.74 -16.60 -6.79
C ASN A 174 0.34 -15.51 -6.53
N PRO A 175 0.80 -15.32 -5.28
CA PRO A 175 1.76 -14.25 -4.96
C PRO A 175 3.07 -14.27 -5.77
N ALA A 176 3.60 -15.45 -6.10
CA ALA A 176 4.84 -15.58 -6.85
C ALA A 176 4.65 -15.24 -8.34
N GLN A 177 3.54 -15.70 -8.93
CA GLN A 177 3.16 -15.37 -10.31
C GLN A 177 2.85 -13.87 -10.45
N ALA A 178 2.12 -13.29 -9.49
CA ALA A 178 1.82 -11.86 -9.47
C ALA A 178 3.09 -11.01 -9.36
N ALA A 179 4.05 -11.42 -8.53
CA ALA A 179 5.36 -10.75 -8.44
C ALA A 179 6.12 -10.80 -9.77
N GLN A 180 6.12 -11.95 -10.45
CA GLN A 180 6.74 -12.09 -11.76
C GLN A 180 6.07 -11.20 -12.81
N ALA A 181 4.74 -11.15 -12.85
CA ALA A 181 3.99 -10.27 -13.74
C ALA A 181 4.35 -8.79 -13.50
N VAL A 182 4.33 -8.35 -12.23
CA VAL A 182 4.71 -7.00 -11.81
C VAL A 182 6.14 -6.64 -12.25
N GLN A 183 7.11 -7.55 -12.08
CA GLN A 183 8.48 -7.31 -12.55
C GLN A 183 8.54 -7.14 -14.06
N GLN A 184 7.79 -7.93 -14.83
CA GLN A 184 7.81 -7.89 -16.29
C GLN A 184 7.15 -6.63 -16.86
N THR A 185 6.28 -5.98 -16.10
CA THR A 185 5.58 -4.75 -16.48
C THR A 185 6.52 -3.54 -16.62
N LEU A 186 7.60 -3.46 -15.83
CA LEU A 186 8.53 -2.32 -15.94
C LEU A 186 9.41 -2.41 -17.22
N PRO A 187 9.56 -1.31 -17.98
CA PRO A 187 10.51 -1.23 -19.07
C PRO A 187 11.92 -1.63 -18.65
N LYS A 188 12.66 -2.34 -19.52
CA LYS A 188 14.06 -2.74 -19.26
C LYS A 188 14.95 -1.56 -18.87
N ALA A 189 14.70 -0.37 -19.41
CA ALA A 189 15.46 0.85 -19.10
C ALA A 189 15.35 1.28 -17.63
N ILE A 190 14.21 1.02 -16.96
CA ILE A 190 14.02 1.30 -15.53
C ILE A 190 14.69 0.23 -14.67
N LYS A 191 14.80 -1.01 -15.18
CA LYS A 191 15.48 -2.12 -14.48
C LYS A 191 17.00 -1.95 -14.39
N THR A 192 17.58 -1.11 -15.24
CA THR A 192 19.03 -0.90 -15.35
C THR A 192 19.45 0.55 -15.10
N ALA A 193 18.51 1.46 -14.85
CA ALA A 193 18.85 2.85 -14.58
C ALA A 193 19.43 2.97 -13.18
N PRO A 194 20.67 3.48 -13.02
CA PRO A 194 21.12 3.86 -11.69
C PRO A 194 20.17 4.94 -11.17
N THR A 195 19.68 4.82 -9.93
CA THR A 195 19.19 6.02 -9.25
C THR A 195 20.41 6.92 -9.10
N LYS A 196 20.51 7.98 -9.92
CA LYS A 196 21.68 8.87 -9.93
C LYS A 196 22.01 9.29 -8.50
N PRO A 197 23.18 8.93 -7.94
CA PRO A 197 23.73 9.71 -6.86
C PRO A 197 24.45 10.89 -7.52
N ALA A 198 23.88 12.07 -7.41
CA ALA A 198 24.60 13.33 -7.48
C ALA A 198 24.15 14.08 -6.24
N ILE A 199 25.01 14.32 -5.24
CA ILE A 199 26.12 15.27 -5.29
C ILE A 199 27.26 14.75 -4.39
N ALA A 200 28.46 14.68 -4.96
CA ALA A 200 29.69 14.82 -4.20
C ALA A 200 29.92 16.33 -3.95
N SER A 201 30.08 16.74 -2.70
CA SER A 201 30.80 17.97 -2.39
C SER A 201 31.43 17.87 -1.01
N SER A 202 32.70 17.50 -0.99
CA SER A 202 33.64 17.88 0.06
C SER A 202 33.84 19.40 0.01
N ARG A 203 33.84 20.08 1.16
CA ARG A 203 34.99 20.91 1.61
C ARG A 203 34.73 21.63 2.94
N THR A 204 35.72 21.43 3.82
CA THR A 204 36.08 22.08 5.10
C THR A 204 35.23 21.77 6.31
#